data_AF-A0A1G1G9U2-F1
#
_entry.id   AF-A0A1G1G9U2-F1
#
_cell.length_a   1.000
_cell.length_b   1.000
_cell.length_c   1.000
_cell.angle_alpha   90.00
_cell.angle_beta   90.00
_cell.angle_gamma   90.00
#
_symmetry.space_group_name_H-M   'P 1'
#
loop_
_entity.id
_entity.type
_entity.pdbx_description
1 polymer ?
#
loop_
_entity_poly.entity_id
_entity_poly.type
_entity_poly.pdbx_seq_one_letter_code
_entity_poly.pdbx_strand_id
1 'polypeptide(L)'
;MQVMPATGEWIAQNIRLQGFDRTKLFESDMAINLGTWYIAHLMKRFKGDPLLVAAAYNAGPEAVAAWISRSGGILERDEFVEAIPFSETRGYVKKVLRNYFEYQRIYDRTDQGIAGSTSSGTGRAVNTAIVGDRKEAAP
;
A
#
# COMPACT_ATOMS: atom_id res chain seq x y z
N MET A 1 3.58 -0.67 -10.41
CA MET A 1 2.62 -1.70 -9.94
C MET A 1 1.60 -1.95 -11.04
N GLN A 2 1.08 -3.16 -11.20
CA GLN A 2 0.17 -3.56 -12.32
C GLN A 2 -1.21 -2.87 -12.21
N VAL A 3 -1.25 -1.55 -12.43
CA VAL A 3 -2.48 -0.75 -12.45
C VAL A 3 -3.07 -0.80 -13.86
N MET A 4 -4.37 -1.09 -13.96
CA MET A 4 -5.05 -1.13 -15.25
C MET A 4 -5.11 0.28 -15.88
N PRO A 5 -5.02 0.43 -17.21
CA PRO A 5 -5.03 1.74 -17.87
C PRO A 5 -6.20 2.65 -17.47
N ALA A 6 -7.42 2.10 -17.43
CA ALA A 6 -8.61 2.84 -17.00
C ALA A 6 -8.53 3.29 -15.53
N THR A 7 -7.98 2.45 -14.65
CA THR A 7 -7.73 2.81 -13.25
C THR A 7 -6.67 3.93 -13.16
N GLY A 8 -5.61 3.85 -13.96
CA GLY A 8 -4.58 4.89 -14.03
C GLY A 8 -5.15 6.26 -14.44
N GLU A 9 -5.98 6.29 -15.48
CA GLU A 9 -6.69 7.49 -15.93
C GLU A 9 -7.59 8.06 -14.84
N TRP A 10 -8.39 7.20 -14.20
CA TRP A 10 -9.25 7.58 -13.10
C TRP A 10 -8.46 8.17 -11.92
N ILE A 11 -7.34 7.55 -11.52
CA ILE A 11 -6.46 8.07 -10.48
C ILE A 11 -5.90 9.44 -10.88
N ALA A 12 -5.38 9.56 -12.11
CA ALA A 12 -4.80 10.80 -12.63
C ALA A 12 -5.80 11.97 -12.57
N GLN A 13 -7.07 11.71 -12.89
CA GLN A 13 -8.15 12.70 -12.74
C GLN A 13 -8.39 13.08 -11.27
N ASN A 14 -8.44 12.10 -10.36
CA ASN A 14 -8.68 12.34 -8.94
C ASN A 14 -7.56 13.16 -8.28
N ILE A 15 -6.31 12.96 -8.69
CA ILE A 15 -5.15 13.70 -8.16
C ILE A 15 -4.77 14.93 -9.01
N ARG A 16 -5.55 15.23 -10.06
CA ARG A 16 -5.30 16.34 -11.02
C ARG A 16 -3.90 16.28 -11.65
N LEU A 17 -3.41 15.07 -11.96
CA LEU A 17 -2.13 14.85 -12.60
C LEU A 17 -2.19 15.33 -14.05
N GLN A 18 -1.39 16.34 -14.38
CA GLN A 18 -1.32 16.89 -15.74
C GLN A 18 -0.43 16.00 -16.63
N GLY A 19 -0.81 15.92 -17.91
CA GLY A 19 -0.04 15.18 -18.92
C GLY A 19 0.10 13.69 -18.61
N PHE A 20 -0.91 13.08 -17.97
CA PHE A 20 -0.95 11.63 -17.82
C PHE A 20 -1.34 10.98 -19.16
N ASP A 21 -0.56 9.99 -19.55
CA ASP A 21 -0.88 9.07 -20.63
C ASP A 21 -0.56 7.65 -20.20
N ARG A 22 -1.12 6.66 -20.91
CA ARG A 22 -1.03 5.24 -20.53
C ARG A 22 0.40 4.71 -20.55
N THR A 23 1.30 5.28 -21.34
CA THR A 23 2.68 4.81 -21.42
C THR A 23 3.45 5.07 -20.12
N LYS A 24 3.03 6.08 -19.34
CA LYS A 24 3.60 6.34 -18.02
C LYS A 24 3.34 5.23 -17.00
N LEU A 25 2.40 4.32 -17.26
CA LEU A 25 2.23 3.13 -16.41
C LEU A 25 3.40 2.14 -16.49
N PHE A 26 4.25 2.26 -17.52
CA PHE A 26 5.48 1.49 -17.65
C PHE A 26 6.68 2.14 -16.97
N GLU A 27 6.56 3.41 -16.54
CA GLU A 27 7.57 4.09 -15.75
C GLU A 27 7.46 3.63 -14.29
N SER A 28 8.54 3.08 -13.73
CA SER A 28 8.54 2.49 -12.39
C SER A 28 8.00 3.43 -11.31
N ASP A 29 8.48 4.68 -11.29
CA ASP A 29 8.10 5.67 -10.27
C ASP A 29 6.62 6.02 -10.38
N MET A 30 6.12 6.28 -11.58
CA MET A 30 4.71 6.57 -11.81
C MET A 30 3.84 5.36 -11.43
N ALA A 31 4.24 4.15 -11.82
CA ALA A 31 3.50 2.95 -11.53
C ALA A 31 3.46 2.60 -10.03
N ILE A 32 4.49 2.99 -9.26
CA ILE A 32 4.52 2.86 -7.79
C ILE A 32 3.63 3.94 -7.16
N ASN A 33 3.74 5.19 -7.61
CA ASN A 33 2.97 6.31 -7.07
C ASN A 33 1.46 6.09 -7.24
N LEU A 34 1.02 5.77 -8.46
CA LEU A 34 -0.39 5.51 -8.74
C LEU A 34 -0.89 4.26 -8.01
N GLY A 35 -0.09 3.19 -7.98
CA GLY A 35 -0.43 1.96 -7.25
C GLY A 35 -0.59 2.20 -5.75
N THR A 36 0.32 2.96 -5.13
CA THR A 36 0.28 3.30 -3.71
C THR A 36 -0.92 4.17 -3.38
N TRP A 37 -1.20 5.18 -4.22
CA TRP A 37 -2.40 5.99 -4.07
C TRP A 37 -3.67 5.14 -4.13
N TYR A 38 -3.73 4.20 -5.07
CA TYR A 38 -4.90 3.32 -5.23
C TYR A 38 -5.08 2.38 -4.04
N ILE A 39 -4.00 1.80 -3.51
CA ILE A 39 -4.05 1.02 -2.27
C ILE A 39 -4.55 1.88 -1.11
N ALA A 40 -4.06 3.11 -0.95
CA ALA A 40 -4.54 4.01 0.10
C ALA A 40 -6.04 4.35 -0.05
N HIS A 41 -6.52 4.52 -1.29
CA HIS A 41 -7.95 4.68 -1.57
C HIS A 41 -8.76 3.44 -1.14
N LEU A 42 -8.30 2.24 -1.49
CA LEU A 42 -8.97 0.98 -1.12
C LEU A 42 -8.94 0.74 0.39
N MET A 43 -7.82 1.05 1.07
CA MET A 43 -7.69 0.97 2.53
C MET A 43 -8.77 1.81 3.21
N LYS A 44 -9.02 3.04 2.74
CA LYS A 44 -10.12 3.87 3.27
C LYS A 44 -11.48 3.23 3.03
N ARG A 45 -11.75 2.72 1.82
CA ARG A 45 -13.03 2.09 1.45
C ARG A 45 -13.33 0.85 2.29
N PHE A 46 -12.33 0.02 2.54
CA PHE A 46 -12.46 -1.25 3.26
C PHE A 46 -11.97 -1.20 4.71
N LYS A 47 -11.96 0.00 5.32
CA LYS A 47 -11.66 0.22 6.75
C LYS A 47 -10.33 -0.41 7.20
N GLY A 48 -9.34 -0.42 6.32
CA GLY A 48 -8.00 -0.96 6.59
C GLY A 48 -7.91 -2.49 6.57
N ASP A 49 -8.93 -3.22 6.11
CA ASP A 49 -8.85 -4.68 6.02
C ASP A 49 -7.95 -5.12 4.84
N PRO A 50 -6.75 -5.67 5.08
CA PRO A 50 -5.79 -6.01 4.02
C PRO A 50 -6.32 -7.12 3.10
N LEU A 51 -7.22 -7.98 3.57
CA LEU A 51 -7.81 -9.05 2.77
C LEU A 51 -8.71 -8.46 1.69
N LEU A 52 -9.64 -7.59 2.11
CA LEU A 52 -10.58 -6.95 1.20
C LEU A 52 -9.86 -6.00 0.24
N VAL A 53 -8.82 -5.31 0.69
CA VAL A 53 -7.99 -4.46 -0.16
C VAL A 53 -7.25 -5.28 -1.21
N ALA A 54 -6.63 -6.41 -0.85
CA ALA A 54 -5.96 -7.28 -1.82
C ALA A 54 -6.96 -7.84 -2.85
N ALA A 55 -8.16 -8.25 -2.41
CA ALA A 55 -9.21 -8.72 -3.30
C ALA A 55 -9.67 -7.61 -4.25
N ALA A 56 -9.88 -6.39 -3.74
CA ALA A 56 -10.38 -5.26 -4.51
C ALA A 56 -9.34 -4.71 -5.49
N TYR A 57 -8.06 -4.82 -5.18
CA TYR A 57 -6.99 -4.44 -6.09
C TYR A 57 -6.99 -5.35 -7.33
N ASN A 58 -7.23 -6.65 -7.16
CA ASN A 58 -7.22 -7.62 -8.26
C ASN A 58 -8.56 -7.72 -9.02
N ALA A 59 -9.69 -7.76 -8.30
CA ALA A 59 -11.01 -7.98 -8.90
C ALA A 59 -11.88 -6.72 -9.01
N GLY A 60 -11.42 -5.60 -8.46
CA GLY A 60 -12.16 -4.34 -8.41
C GLY A 60 -13.03 -4.20 -7.14
N PRO A 61 -13.21 -2.97 -6.64
CA PRO A 61 -13.91 -2.71 -5.38
C PRO A 61 -15.42 -3.02 -5.44
N GLU A 62 -16.05 -2.89 -6.61
CA GLU A 62 -17.48 -3.18 -6.76
C GLU A 62 -17.77 -4.69 -6.72
N ALA A 63 -16.88 -5.51 -7.28
CA ALA A 63 -17.00 -6.96 -7.18
C ALA A 63 -16.92 -7.43 -5.73
N VAL A 64 -15.93 -6.93 -4.98
CA VAL A 64 -15.76 -7.24 -3.55
C VAL A 64 -16.96 -6.78 -2.73
N ALA A 65 -17.47 -5.57 -2.98
CA ALA A 65 -18.67 -5.07 -2.30
C ALA A 65 -19.89 -5.97 -2.57
N ALA A 66 -20.06 -6.45 -3.81
CA ALA A 66 -21.12 -7.39 -4.15
C ALA A 66 -20.96 -8.75 -3.43
N TRP A 67 -19.74 -9.26 -3.28
CA TRP A 67 -19.49 -10.51 -2.56
C TRP A 67 -19.81 -10.39 -1.06
N ILE A 68 -19.39 -9.29 -0.43
CA ILE A 68 -19.73 -8.99 0.98
C ILE A 68 -21.24 -8.91 1.17
N SER A 69 -21.94 -8.22 0.26
CA SER A 69 -23.40 -8.09 0.31
C SER A 69 -24.10 -9.44 0.18
N ARG A 70 -23.68 -10.27 -0.78
CA ARG A 70 -24.25 -11.62 -1.00
C ARG A 70 -24.04 -12.56 0.19
N SER A 71 -22.97 -12.36 0.94
CA SER A 71 -22.67 -13.18 2.11
C SER A 71 -23.33 -12.67 3.40
N GLY A 72 -24.13 -11.59 3.31
CA GLY A 72 -24.74 -10.94 4.46
C GLY A 72 -23.73 -10.21 5.37
N GLY A 73 -22.45 -10.15 4.99
CA GLY A 73 -21.38 -9.62 5.83
C GLY A 73 -21.04 -10.49 7.05
N ILE A 74 -21.47 -11.76 7.06
CA ILE A 74 -21.39 -12.65 8.25
C ILE A 74 -20.20 -13.62 8.17
N LEU A 75 -19.58 -13.80 6.99
CA LEU A 75 -18.52 -14.81 6.84
C LEU A 75 -17.28 -14.46 7.65
N GLU A 76 -16.70 -15.49 8.25
CA GLU A 76 -15.33 -15.45 8.75
C GLU A 76 -14.34 -15.22 7.59
N ARG A 77 -13.14 -14.74 7.91
CA ARG A 77 -12.17 -14.30 6.90
C ARG A 77 -11.73 -15.41 5.95
N ASP A 78 -11.50 -16.61 6.48
CA ASP A 78 -11.11 -17.79 5.71
C ASP A 78 -12.24 -18.27 4.80
N GLU A 79 -13.46 -18.31 5.32
CA GLU A 79 -14.67 -18.64 4.57
C GLU A 79 -14.91 -17.62 3.43
N PHE A 80 -14.75 -16.32 3.71
CA PHE A 80 -14.86 -15.29 2.69
C PHE A 80 -13.85 -15.50 1.55
N VAL A 81 -12.60 -15.83 1.87
CA VAL A 81 -11.56 -16.09 0.85
C VAL A 81 -11.93 -17.30 -0.01
N GLU A 82 -12.38 -18.40 0.60
CA GLU A 82 -12.80 -19.57 -0.16
C GLU A 82 -14.06 -19.33 -1.00
N ALA A 83 -14.94 -18.44 -0.55
CA ALA A 83 -16.14 -18.03 -1.28
C ALA A 83 -15.87 -17.09 -2.47
N ILE A 84 -14.65 -16.54 -2.63
CA ILE A 84 -14.30 -15.70 -3.79
C ILE A 84 -14.53 -16.51 -5.08
N PRO A 85 -15.39 -16.04 -6.01
CA PRO A 85 -15.77 -16.83 -7.19
C PRO A 85 -14.63 -17.09 -8.17
N PHE A 86 -13.68 -16.15 -8.26
CA PHE A 86 -12.55 -16.25 -9.16
C PHE A 86 -11.37 -16.95 -8.46
N SER A 87 -11.01 -18.14 -8.94
CA SER A 87 -9.90 -18.93 -8.39
C SER A 87 -8.56 -18.19 -8.45
N GLU A 88 -8.34 -17.40 -9.51
CA GLU A 88 -7.18 -16.53 -9.64
C GLU A 88 -7.14 -15.48 -8.52
N THR A 89 -8.23 -14.76 -8.29
CA THR A 89 -8.33 -13.75 -7.22
C THR A 89 -8.13 -14.38 -5.85
N ARG A 90 -8.70 -15.56 -5.60
CA ARG A 90 -8.48 -16.30 -4.36
C ARG A 90 -7.00 -16.62 -4.14
N GLY A 91 -6.33 -17.14 -5.17
CA GLY A 91 -4.90 -17.41 -5.13
C GLY A 91 -4.06 -16.15 -4.94
N TYR A 92 -4.46 -15.05 -5.58
CA TYR A 92 -3.83 -13.74 -5.44
C TYR A 92 -3.89 -13.22 -4.01
N VAL A 93 -5.09 -13.21 -3.40
CA VAL A 93 -5.31 -12.75 -2.01
C VAL A 93 -4.44 -13.54 -1.03
N LYS A 94 -4.42 -14.88 -1.15
CA LYS A 94 -3.59 -15.73 -0.29
C LYS A 94 -2.10 -15.39 -0.40
N LYS A 95 -1.59 -15.20 -1.62
CA LYS A 95 -0.18 -14.83 -1.85
C LYS A 95 0.16 -13.45 -1.29
N VAL A 96 -0.71 -12.46 -1.49
CA VAL A 96 -0.50 -11.09 -1.00
C VAL A 96 -0.52 -11.05 0.52
N LEU A 97 -1.51 -11.67 1.17
CA LEU A 97 -1.60 -11.69 2.63
C LEU A 97 -0.40 -12.38 3.28
N ARG A 98 0.00 -13.55 2.76
CA ARG A 98 1.21 -14.22 3.22
C ARG A 98 2.43 -13.28 3.15
N ASN A 99 2.66 -12.66 1.99
CA ASN A 99 3.80 -11.77 1.82
C ASN A 99 3.69 -10.52 2.70
N TYR A 100 2.49 -9.96 2.86
CA TYR A 100 2.23 -8.81 3.74
C TYR A 100 2.66 -9.11 5.18
N PHE A 101 2.20 -10.23 5.75
CA PHE A 101 2.58 -10.61 7.11
C PHE A 101 4.07 -10.98 7.23
N GLU A 102 4.67 -11.60 6.21
CA GLU A 102 6.12 -11.85 6.21
C GLU A 102 6.94 -10.56 6.18
N TYR A 103 6.55 -9.57 5.38
CA TYR A 103 7.22 -8.27 5.36
C TYR A 103 7.05 -7.55 6.70
N GLN A 104 5.84 -7.55 7.29
CA GLN A 104 5.64 -7.01 8.63
C GLN A 104 6.59 -7.67 9.63
N ARG A 105 6.65 -9.02 9.66
CA ARG A 105 7.55 -9.77 10.54
C ARG A 105 9.03 -9.39 10.35
N ILE A 106 9.48 -9.21 9.10
CA ILE A 106 10.87 -8.87 8.79
C ILE A 106 11.19 -7.43 9.23
N TYR A 107 10.32 -6.47 8.92
CA TYR A 107 10.54 -5.06 9.23
C TYR A 107 10.35 -4.76 10.73
N ASP A 108 9.32 -5.34 11.37
CA ASP A 108 9.12 -5.22 12.82
C ASP A 108 10.34 -5.76 13.59
N ARG A 109 10.90 -6.90 13.16
CA ARG A 109 12.13 -7.45 13.76
C ARG A 109 13.35 -6.57 13.53
N THR A 110 13.44 -5.89 12.39
CA THR A 110 14.55 -4.99 12.08
C THR A 110 14.50 -3.77 13.00
N ASP A 111 13.32 -3.21 13.23
CA ASP A 111 13.12 -2.09 14.14
C ASP A 111 13.47 -2.45 15.60
N GLN A 112 13.11 -3.67 16.04
CA GLN A 112 13.48 -4.19 17.37
C GLN A 112 14.98 -4.50 17.49
N GLY A 113 15.64 -4.93 16.41
CA GLY A 113 17.09 -5.21 16.38
C GLY A 113 17.95 -3.94 16.45
N ILE A 114 17.48 -2.84 15.89
CA ILE A 114 18.13 -1.52 16.01
C ILE A 114 17.95 -0.96 17.44
N ALA A 115 16.77 -1.13 18.04
CA ALA A 115 16.52 -0.73 19.42
C ALA A 115 17.30 -1.56 20.45
N GLY A 116 17.49 -2.87 20.21
CA GLY A 116 18.23 -3.77 21.09
C GLY A 116 19.76 -3.70 20.99
N SER A 117 20.30 -3.05 19.96
CA SER A 117 21.75 -2.97 19.70
C SER A 117 22.45 -1.77 20.36
N THR A 118 21.72 -0.85 21.00
CA THR A 118 22.28 0.41 21.52
C THR A 118 22.74 0.40 22.99
N SER A 119 22.76 -0.77 23.66
CA SER A 119 23.12 -0.86 25.09
C SER A 119 24.50 -1.47 25.42
N SER A 120 25.45 -1.51 24.49
CA SER A 120 26.86 -1.77 24.86
C SER A 120 27.85 -1.15 23.87
N GLY A 121 28.45 -0.01 24.24
CA GLY A 121 29.48 0.63 23.42
C GLY A 121 29.71 2.09 23.78
N THR A 122 30.58 2.31 24.76
CA THR A 122 31.14 3.60 25.19
C THR A 122 31.49 4.56 24.04
N GLY A 123 30.82 5.72 24.03
CA GLY A 123 31.34 7.07 23.72
C GLY A 123 32.01 7.33 22.37
N ARG A 124 31.34 8.14 21.52
CA ARG A 124 31.86 9.45 21.07
C ARG A 124 30.76 10.23 20.35
N ALA A 125 30.31 11.31 20.96
CA ALA A 125 29.49 12.31 20.29
C ALA A 125 30.30 12.93 19.14
N VAL A 126 29.75 12.92 17.93
CA VAL A 126 30.19 13.81 16.85
C VAL A 126 28.99 14.66 16.46
N ASN A 127 28.93 15.80 17.13
CA ASN A 127 28.10 16.92 16.73
C ASN A 127 28.89 17.64 15.62
N THR A 128 28.41 17.61 14.38
CA THR A 128 28.96 18.47 13.32
C THR A 128 27.82 19.27 12.72
N ALA A 129 27.74 20.50 13.20
CA ALA A 129 27.02 21.59 12.58
C ALA A 129 27.55 21.81 11.16
N ILE A 130 26.64 21.92 10.19
CA ILE A 130 26.92 22.66 8.95
C ILE A 130 26.23 24.02 9.12
N VAL A 131 27.07 25.01 9.39
CA VAL A 131 26.77 26.43 9.36
C VAL A 131 26.48 26.85 7.93
N GLY A 132 25.39 27.60 7.73
CA GLY A 132 25.11 28.36 6.53
C GLY A 132 24.19 29.51 6.92
N ASP A 133 24.76 30.71 6.93
CA ASP A 133 24.29 31.91 7.59
C ASP A 133 22.96 32.50 7.08
N ARG A 134 22.35 33.23 8.02
CA ARG A 134 21.23 34.17 7.93
C ARG A 134 21.21 35.02 6.65
N LYS A 135 20.00 35.30 6.14
CA LYS A 135 19.50 36.68 6.00
C LYS A 135 17.96 36.71 6.05
N GLU A 136 17.47 37.58 6.93
CA GLU A 136 16.08 38.02 7.05
C GLU A 136 15.61 38.78 5.81
N ALA A 137 14.29 38.72 5.57
CA ALA A 137 13.38 39.86 5.38
C ALA A 137 12.40 39.60 4.21
N ALA A 138 11.15 39.32 4.59
CA ALA A 138 9.98 39.52 3.75
C ALA A 138 9.48 40.98 3.92
N PRO A 139 8.74 41.50 2.93
CA PRO A 139 7.46 42.15 3.17
C PRO A 139 6.29 41.19 2.93
#